data_AF-A0A0F9LJ51-F1
#
_entry.id   AF-A0A0F9LJ51-F1
#
_cell.length_a   1.000
_cell.length_b   1.000
_cell.length_c   1.000
_cell.angle_alpha   90.00
_cell.angle_beta   90.00
_cell.angle_gamma   90.00
#
_symmetry.space_group_name_H-M   'P 1'
#
loop_
_entity.id
_entity.type
_entity.pdbx_description
1 polymer ?
#
loop_
_entity_poly.entity_id
_entity_poly.type
_entity_poly.pdbx_seq_one_letter_code
_entity_poly.pdbx_strand_id
1 'polypeptide(L)'
;MSWIVQNLLFDRYRIKESIYKRNDMSNSYDLDFNSEEYNGLLLVEKKISELLNSKILSKRDVRIMELLSQGNIYSDIADELKMSKNSIKKSFLNSCNKIAFSLGGEFTDYGYMNYMIKKYKLKGKEIKKLEELIIKRKRIRS
;
A
#
# COMPACT_ATOMS: atom_id res chain seq x y z
N MET A 1 2.16 11.34 -1.64
CA MET A 1 1.10 10.48 -1.10
C MET A 1 1.39 9.07 -1.55
N SER A 2 1.96 8.21 -0.70
CA SER A 2 2.43 6.91 -1.16
C SER A 2 1.28 6.02 -1.64
N TRP A 3 1.25 5.79 -2.95
CA TRP A 3 0.28 4.93 -3.61
C TRP A 3 0.62 3.44 -3.41
N ILE A 4 1.91 3.10 -3.38
CA ILE A 4 2.36 1.72 -3.21
C ILE A 4 1.87 1.14 -1.89
N VAL A 5 2.10 1.86 -0.78
CA VAL A 5 1.67 1.38 0.55
C VAL A 5 0.16 1.20 0.61
N GLN A 6 -0.61 2.13 0.03
CA GLN A 6 -2.07 1.99 -0.03
C GLN A 6 -2.49 0.74 -0.78
N ASN A 7 -1.93 0.48 -1.96
CA ASN A 7 -2.30 -0.68 -2.75
C ASN A 7 -1.90 -1.99 -2.08
N LEU A 8 -0.70 -2.06 -1.51
CA LEU A 8 -0.26 -3.26 -0.78
C LEU A 8 -1.24 -3.59 0.37
N LEU A 9 -1.75 -2.57 1.06
CA LEU A 9 -2.73 -2.76 2.13
C LEU A 9 -4.14 -3.10 1.61
N PHE A 10 -4.60 -2.46 0.53
CA PHE A 10 -5.91 -2.78 -0.06
C PHE A 10 -5.94 -4.17 -0.69
N ASP A 11 -4.89 -4.54 -1.43
CA ASP A 11 -4.77 -5.82 -2.11
C ASP A 11 -4.18 -6.90 -1.19
N ARG A 12 -4.06 -6.64 0.11
CA ARG A 12 -3.41 -7.53 1.08
C ARG A 12 -3.88 -8.98 0.97
N TYR A 13 -5.20 -9.18 0.89
CA TYR A 13 -5.79 -10.51 0.77
C TYR A 13 -5.38 -11.18 -0.55
N ARG A 14 -5.54 -10.47 -1.69
CA ARG A 14 -5.15 -10.95 -3.02
C ARG A 14 -3.66 -11.31 -3.10
N ILE A 15 -2.80 -10.48 -2.52
CA ILE A 15 -1.34 -10.68 -2.49
C ILE A 15 -0.98 -11.90 -1.63
N LYS A 16 -1.70 -12.13 -0.52
CA LYS A 16 -1.48 -13.33 0.31
C LYS A 16 -2.04 -14.59 -0.32
N GLU A 17 -3.09 -14.51 -1.13
CA GLU A 17 -3.57 -15.65 -1.91
C GLU A 17 -2.66 -15.99 -3.09
N SER A 18 -2.03 -14.99 -3.71
CA SER A 18 -1.21 -15.19 -4.92
C SER A 18 0.06 -16.02 -4.70
N ILE A 19 0.47 -16.22 -3.43
CA ILE A 19 1.57 -17.13 -3.09
C ILE A 19 1.18 -18.59 -3.35
N TYR A 20 -0.11 -18.93 -3.32
CA TYR A 20 -0.60 -20.28 -3.55
C TYR A 20 -0.88 -20.47 -5.05
N LYS A 21 0.15 -20.83 -5.81
CA LYS A 21 -0.03 -21.20 -7.22
C LYS A 21 -0.50 -22.65 -7.28
N ARG A 22 -1.69 -22.87 -7.83
CA ARG A 22 -2.19 -24.22 -8.10
C ARG A 22 -1.39 -24.79 -9.27
N ASN A 23 -0.76 -25.94 -9.09
CA ASN A 23 -0.21 -26.68 -10.22
C ASN A 23 -1.36 -27.43 -10.89
N ASP A 24 -1.62 -27.20 -12.18
CA ASP A 24 -2.69 -27.92 -12.89
C ASP A 24 -2.32 -29.38 -13.20
N MET A 25 -1.04 -29.75 -13.07
CA MET A 25 -0.53 -31.11 -13.34
C MET A 25 -0.43 -32.01 -12.12
N SER A 26 -0.36 -31.44 -10.92
CA SER A 26 -0.33 -32.18 -9.65
C SER A 26 -1.27 -31.45 -8.71
N ASN A 27 -2.12 -32.15 -7.97
CA ASN A 27 -3.00 -31.56 -6.95
C ASN A 27 -2.24 -30.90 -5.76
N SER A 28 -1.02 -30.40 -5.98
CA SER A 28 -0.14 -29.71 -5.06
C SER A 28 -0.14 -28.20 -5.33
N TYR A 29 0.19 -27.44 -4.28
CA TYR A 29 0.38 -26.00 -4.36
C TYR A 29 1.88 -25.69 -4.39
N ASP A 30 2.31 -24.88 -5.35
CA ASP A 30 3.65 -24.29 -5.33
C ASP A 30 3.58 -22.92 -4.65
N LEU A 31 4.45 -22.72 -3.66
CA LEU A 31 4.53 -21.47 -2.91
C LEU A 31 5.53 -20.51 -3.55
N ASP A 32 5.04 -19.38 -4.07
CA ASP A 32 5.90 -18.34 -4.66
C ASP A 32 6.11 -17.17 -3.69
N PHE A 33 7.06 -17.35 -2.78
CA PHE A 33 7.48 -16.29 -1.84
C PHE A 33 8.32 -15.19 -2.50
N ASN A 34 8.72 -15.35 -3.76
CA ASN A 34 9.59 -14.39 -4.45
C ASN A 34 8.80 -13.29 -5.18
N SER A 35 7.47 -13.26 -5.03
CA SER A 35 6.64 -12.16 -5.52
C SER A 35 7.09 -10.81 -4.95
N GLU A 36 7.42 -9.87 -5.83
CA GLU A 36 7.81 -8.48 -5.49
C GLU A 36 6.72 -7.80 -4.65
N GLU A 37 5.44 -8.03 -4.98
CA GLU A 37 4.30 -7.50 -4.21
C GLU A 37 4.20 -8.12 -2.81
N TYR A 38 4.42 -9.42 -2.68
CA TYR A 38 4.38 -10.11 -1.39
C TYR A 38 5.51 -9.63 -0.47
N ASN A 39 6.72 -9.53 -1.01
CA ASN A 39 7.88 -9.00 -0.28
C ASN A 39 7.67 -7.54 0.12
N GLY A 40 7.12 -6.71 -0.78
CA GLY A 40 6.73 -5.34 -0.49
C GLY A 40 5.70 -5.24 0.65
N LEU A 41 4.69 -6.12 0.63
CA LEU A 41 3.69 -6.20 1.69
C LEU A 41 4.30 -6.57 3.05
N LEU A 42 5.20 -7.56 3.09
CA LEU A 42 5.89 -7.94 4.34
C LEU A 42 6.72 -6.79 4.93
N LEU A 43 7.40 -6.02 4.08
CA LEU A 43 8.13 -4.83 4.52
C LEU A 43 7.20 -3.76 5.11
N VAL A 44 6.03 -3.56 4.49
CA VAL A 44 4.99 -2.66 5.00
C VAL A 44 4.43 -3.15 6.34
N GLU A 45 4.07 -4.43 6.46
CA GLU A 45 3.55 -5.02 7.70
C GLU A 45 4.56 -4.89 8.84
N LYS A 46 5.83 -5.25 8.59
CA LYS A 46 6.92 -5.06 9.56
C LYS A 46 7.04 -3.60 9.98
N LYS A 47 7.00 -2.67 9.02
CA LYS A 47 7.14 -1.24 9.32
C LYS A 47 5.97 -0.71 10.13
N ILE A 48 4.75 -1.18 9.91
CA ILE A 48 3.58 -0.82 10.72
C ILE A 48 3.82 -1.18 12.19
N SER A 49 4.32 -2.39 12.46
CA SER A 49 4.65 -2.83 13.83
C SER A 49 5.73 -1.95 14.48
N GLU A 50 6.79 -1.61 13.76
CA GLU A 50 7.85 -0.72 14.26
C GLU A 50 7.33 0.69 14.57
N LEU A 51 6.49 1.24 13.68
CA LEU A 51 5.90 2.57 13.85
C LEU A 51 4.84 2.62 14.96
N LEU A 52 4.14 1.51 15.21
CA LEU A 52 3.25 1.36 16.35
C LEU A 52 4.06 1.32 17.66
N ASN A 53 5.12 0.52 17.71
CA ASN A 53 5.97 0.38 18.90
C ASN A 53 6.67 1.70 19.27
N SER A 54 7.07 2.49 18.28
CA SER A 54 7.65 3.83 18.46
C SER A 54 6.60 4.94 18.69
N LYS A 55 5.30 4.59 18.76
CA LYS A 55 4.18 5.52 18.94
C LYS A 55 4.02 6.58 17.83
N ILE A 56 4.65 6.38 16.67
CA ILE A 56 4.48 7.22 15.47
C ILE A 56 3.10 6.97 14.84
N LEU A 57 2.65 5.72 14.87
CA LEU A 57 1.28 5.31 14.59
C LEU A 57 0.54 5.04 15.89
N SER A 58 -0.72 5.48 15.96
CA SER A 58 -1.60 5.12 17.06
C SER A 58 -2.22 3.74 16.85
N LYS A 59 -2.68 3.09 17.92
CA LYS A 59 -3.49 1.85 17.82
C LYS A 59 -4.71 2.05 16.91
N ARG A 60 -5.29 3.25 16.92
CA ARG A 60 -6.43 3.62 16.07
C ARG A 60 -6.05 3.67 14.59
N ASP A 61 -4.90 4.25 14.25
CA ASP A 61 -4.39 4.26 12.87
C ASP A 61 -4.20 2.84 12.34
N VAL A 62 -3.64 1.95 13.17
CA VAL A 62 -3.45 0.53 12.83
C VAL A 62 -4.80 -0.18 12.63
N ARG A 63 -5.76 0.04 13.54
CA ARG A 63 -7.12 -0.51 13.40
C ARG A 63 -7.80 -0.09 12.10
N ILE A 64 -7.65 1.17 11.68
CA ILE A 64 -8.18 1.65 10.41
C ILE A 64 -7.56 0.89 9.23
N MET A 65 -6.23 0.70 9.23
CA MET A 65 -5.53 -0.03 8.18
C MET A 65 -5.94 -1.50 8.11
N GLU A 66 -6.11 -2.15 9.27
CA GLU A 66 -6.58 -3.54 9.36
C GLU A 66 -7.97 -3.70 8.75
N LEU A 67 -8.93 -2.86 9.16
CA LEU A 67 -10.30 -2.92 8.66
C LEU A 67 -10.37 -2.68 7.15
N LEU A 68 -9.60 -1.71 6.62
CA LEU A 68 -9.52 -1.47 5.18
C LEU A 68 -8.90 -2.67 4.44
N SER A 69 -7.88 -3.31 5.02
CA SER A 69 -7.23 -4.48 4.44
C SER A 69 -8.11 -5.74 4.43
N GLN A 70 -9.19 -5.73 5.22
CA GLN A 70 -10.23 -6.76 5.25
C GLN A 70 -11.37 -6.47 4.26
N GLY A 71 -11.29 -5.38 3.50
CA GLY A 71 -12.30 -5.01 2.50
C GLY A 71 -13.45 -4.15 3.04
N ASN A 72 -13.41 -3.71 4.29
CA ASN A 72 -14.45 -2.82 4.83
C ASN A 72 -14.41 -1.47 4.11
N ILE A 73 -15.59 -0.91 3.84
CA ILE A 73 -15.70 0.43 3.25
C ILE A 73 -15.62 1.51 4.34
N TYR A 74 -15.26 2.72 3.95
CA TYR A 74 -15.02 3.82 4.91
C TYR A 74 -16.25 4.19 5.76
N SER A 75 -17.48 3.93 5.30
CA SER A 75 -18.69 4.15 6.10
C SER A 75 -18.75 3.21 7.29
N ASP A 76 -18.51 1.92 7.06
CA ASP A 76 -18.64 0.90 8.10
C ASP A 76 -17.57 1.11 9.18
N ILE A 77 -16.36 1.49 8.76
CA ILE A 77 -15.27 1.84 9.67
C ILE A 77 -15.59 3.12 10.44
N ALA A 78 -16.23 4.10 9.79
CA ALA A 78 -16.64 5.35 10.43
C ALA A 78 -17.65 5.08 11.55
N ASP A 79 -18.61 4.19 11.31
CA ASP A 79 -19.61 3.77 12.30
C ASP A 79 -18.96 2.97 13.44
N GLU A 80 -18.09 2.00 13.13
CA GLU A 80 -17.37 1.20 14.14
C GLU A 80 -16.53 2.07 15.07
N LEU A 81 -15.78 3.02 14.50
CA LEU A 81 -14.82 3.84 15.25
C LEU A 81 -15.41 5.15 15.76
N LYS A 82 -16.70 5.43 15.49
CA LYS A 82 -17.39 6.69 15.82
C LYS A 82 -16.63 7.91 15.31
N MET A 83 -16.22 7.88 14.05
CA MET A 83 -15.46 8.93 13.39
C MET A 83 -16.11 9.31 12.07
N SER A 84 -15.91 10.54 11.60
CA SER A 84 -16.36 10.89 10.26
C SER A 84 -15.59 10.10 9.19
N LYS A 85 -16.26 9.74 8.09
CA LYS A 85 -15.65 9.15 6.89
C LYS A 85 -14.40 9.91 6.42
N ASN A 86 -14.47 11.24 6.45
CA ASN A 86 -13.34 12.11 6.06
C ASN A 86 -12.16 11.99 7.03
N SER A 87 -12.44 11.84 8.33
CA SER A 87 -11.41 11.62 9.35
C SER A 87 -10.73 10.26 9.17
N ILE A 88 -11.49 9.19 8.88
CA ILE A 88 -10.92 7.87 8.59
C ILE A 88 -10.02 7.94 7.36
N LYS A 89 -10.52 8.52 6.26
CA LYS A 89 -9.75 8.70 5.02
C LYS A 89 -8.45 9.47 5.27
N LYS A 90 -8.52 10.58 6.00
CA LYS A 90 -7.35 11.42 6.33
C LYS A 90 -6.34 10.67 7.21
N SER A 91 -6.81 9.96 8.24
CA SER A 91 -5.95 9.14 9.12
C SER A 91 -5.25 8.02 8.36
N PHE A 92 -5.98 7.29 7.51
CA PHE A 92 -5.42 6.24 6.67
C PHE A 92 -4.33 6.78 5.73
N LEU A 93 -4.63 7.86 5.00
CA LEU A 93 -3.68 8.47 4.07
C LEU A 93 -2.43 8.99 4.78
N ASN A 94 -2.59 9.62 5.94
CA ASN A 94 -1.47 10.07 6.76
C ASN A 94 -0.61 8.90 7.25
N SER A 95 -1.24 7.80 7.65
CA SER A 95 -0.53 6.58 8.08
C SER A 95 0.28 5.96 6.95
N CYS A 96 -0.31 5.83 5.75
CA CYS A 96 0.41 5.36 4.56
C CYS A 96 1.61 6.25 4.23
N ASN A 97 1.48 7.57 4.36
CA ASN A 97 2.58 8.50 4.14
C ASN A 97 3.71 8.35 5.16
N LYS A 98 3.38 8.17 6.45
CA LYS A 98 4.38 7.91 7.50
C LYS A 98 5.16 6.63 7.23
N ILE A 99 4.45 5.55 6.86
CA ILE A 99 5.06 4.26 6.51
C ILE A 99 6.01 4.42 5.33
N ALA A 100 5.53 5.02 4.24
CA ALA A 100 6.32 5.22 3.04
C ALA A 100 7.53 6.12 3.24
N PHE A 101 7.38 7.19 4.02
CA PHE A 101 8.50 8.06 4.37
C PHE A 101 9.55 7.29 5.18
N SER A 102 9.12 6.43 6.12
CA SER A 102 10.04 5.63 6.92
C SER A 102 10.72 4.50 6.14
N LEU A 103 10.05 3.92 5.13
CA LEU A 103 10.65 2.95 4.23
C LEU A 103 11.59 3.60 3.21
N GLY A 104 11.29 4.83 2.79
CA GLY A 104 12.03 5.53 1.75
C GLY A 104 11.95 4.83 0.39
N GLY A 105 12.88 5.16 -0.51
CA GLY A 105 13.04 4.48 -1.79
C GLY A 105 11.75 4.43 -2.61
N GLU A 106 11.52 3.29 -3.26
CA GLU A 106 10.39 3.06 -4.16
C GLU A 106 9.02 3.24 -3.50
N PHE A 107 8.90 3.09 -2.17
CA PHE A 107 7.64 3.29 -1.46
C PHE A 107 7.17 4.75 -1.48
N THR A 108 8.05 5.71 -1.78
CA THR A 108 7.67 7.12 -1.96
C THR A 108 7.30 7.42 -3.41
N ASP A 109 6.43 8.40 -3.67
CA ASP A 109 6.07 8.77 -5.06
C ASP A 109 7.31 9.09 -5.91
N TYR A 110 8.26 9.83 -5.33
CA TYR A 110 9.49 10.22 -6.00
C TYR A 110 10.41 9.02 -6.25
N GLY A 111 10.59 8.16 -5.26
CA GLY A 111 11.40 6.97 -5.44
C GLY A 111 10.75 5.96 -6.38
N TYR A 112 9.42 5.82 -6.39
CA TYR A 112 8.70 5.03 -7.38
C TYR A 112 8.92 5.55 -8.79
N MET A 113 8.82 6.88 -8.99
CA MET A 113 9.13 7.48 -10.29
C MET A 113 10.55 7.15 -10.71
N ASN A 114 11.53 7.35 -9.83
CA ASN A 114 12.93 7.05 -10.12
C ASN A 114 13.14 5.57 -10.44
N TYR A 115 12.48 4.67 -9.73
CA TYR A 115 12.49 3.24 -10.00
C TYR A 115 11.95 2.94 -11.39
N MET A 116 10.77 3.46 -11.76
CA MET A 116 10.16 3.25 -13.07
C MET A 116 11.03 3.80 -14.21
N ILE A 117 11.60 5.00 -14.03
CA ILE A 117 12.50 5.62 -15.01
C ILE A 117 13.72 4.73 -15.23
N LYS A 118 14.32 4.19 -14.16
CA LYS A 118 15.50 3.33 -14.26
C LYS A 118 15.17 1.95 -14.85
N LYS A 119 14.12 1.28 -14.34
CA LYS A 119 13.73 -0.08 -14.74
C LYS A 119 13.33 -0.14 -16.21
N TYR A 120 12.55 0.84 -16.68
CA TYR A 120 12.02 0.86 -18.04
C TYR A 120 12.78 1.81 -18.97
N LYS A 121 13.85 2.46 -18.49
CA LYS A 121 14.66 3.42 -19.26
C LYS A 121 13.82 4.52 -19.92
N LEU A 122 12.81 5.02 -19.21
CA LEU A 122 11.85 6.01 -19.71
C LEU A 122 12.54 7.32 -20.10
N LYS A 123 12.07 7.98 -21.17
CA LYS A 123 12.64 9.25 -21.65
C LYS A 123 11.57 10.29 -22.00
N GLY A 124 11.94 11.57 -21.85
CA GLY A 124 11.19 12.72 -22.39
C GLY A 124 9.68 12.70 -22.08
N LYS A 125 8.87 12.44 -23.11
CA LYS A 125 7.40 12.42 -23.00
C LYS A 125 6.86 11.33 -22.08
N GLU A 126 7.56 10.20 -21.94
CA GLU A 126 7.13 9.09 -21.08
C GLU A 126 7.22 9.45 -19.60
N ILE A 127 8.27 10.19 -19.23
CA ILE A 127 8.46 10.70 -17.86
C ILE A 127 7.34 11.69 -17.51
N LYS A 128 7.04 12.64 -18.40
CA LYS A 128 5.94 13.59 -18.21
C LYS A 128 4.59 12.89 -18.05
N LYS A 129 4.33 11.86 -18.86
CA LYS A 129 3.10 11.06 -18.73
C LYS A 129 3.03 10.33 -17.39
N LEU A 130 4.15 9.80 -16.90
CA LEU A 130 4.21 9.17 -15.57
C LEU A 130 3.93 10.20 -14.45
N GLU A 131 4.51 11.40 -14.53
CA GLU A 131 4.26 12.50 -13.60
C GLU A 131 2.78 12.89 -13.57
N GLU A 132 2.18 13.10 -14.74
CA GLU A 132 0.76 13.43 -14.88
C GLU A 132 -0.14 12.34 -14.29
N LEU A 133 0.18 11.06 -14.49
CA LEU A 133 -0.56 9.95 -13.89
C LEU A 133 -0.49 9.99 -12.36
N ILE A 134 0.69 10.27 -11.79
CA ILE A 134 0.85 10.36 -10.33
C ILE A 134 0.10 11.57 -9.78
N ILE A 135 0.13 12.73 -10.46
CA ILE A 135 -0.60 13.93 -10.06
C ILE A 135 -2.12 13.71 -10.15
N LYS A 136 -2.60 13.16 -11.27
CA LYS A 136 -4.03 12.89 -11.48
C LYS A 136 -4.58 11.94 -10.42
N ARG A 137 -3.82 10.93 -10.03
CA ARG A 137 -4.19 9.99 -8.96
C ARG A 137 -4.37 10.67 -7.60
N LYS A 138 -3.54 11.67 -7.28
CA LYS A 138 -3.68 12.46 -6.04
C LYS A 138 -5.01 13.22 -5.99
N ARG A 139 -5.54 13.66 -7.14
CA ARG A 139 -6.82 14.39 -7.23
C ARG A 139 -8.07 13.52 -7.14
N ILE A 140 -8.02 12.27 -7.62
CA ILE A 140 -9.19 11.37 -7.62
C ILE A 140 -9.49 10.83 -6.20
N ARG A 141 -8.45 10.72 -5.37
CA ARG A 141 -8.56 10.16 -4.01
C ARG A 141 -8.42 11.20 -2.89
N SER A 142 -8.25 12.48 -3.18
CA SER A 142 -8.43 13.60 -2.23
C SER A 142 -9.91 13.89 -2.03
#